data_AF-A0A0J8C6X1-F1
#
_entry.id   AF-A0A0J8C6X1-F1
#
_cell.length_a   1.000
_cell.length_b   1.000
_cell.length_c   1.000
_cell.angle_alpha   90.00
_cell.angle_beta   90.00
_cell.angle_gamma   90.00
#
_symmetry.space_group_name_H-M   'P 1'
#
loop_
_entity.id
_entity.type
_entity.pdbx_description
1 polymer ?
#
loop_
_entity_poly.entity_id
_entity_poly.type
_entity_poly.pdbx_seq_one_letter_code
_entity_poly.pdbx_strand_id
1 'polypeptide(L)'
;MGRRFKDMQTPEQRWAAQQAPRLRGMAYMAEQESERQQMTADVYGRQGRDYSDPAKAARAQREADRLRSRGKALRDTASRAEAEVTPKRRRGWFR
;
A
#
# COMPACT_ATOMS: atom_id res chain seq x y z
N MET A 1 31.34 24.28 -3.52
CA MET A 1 30.61 23.30 -4.35
C MET A 1 29.13 23.35 -4.00
N GLY A 2 28.35 24.21 -4.67
CA GLY A 2 26.90 24.33 -4.43
C GLY A 2 26.13 23.32 -5.28
N ARG A 3 25.16 22.62 -4.69
CA ARG A 3 24.21 21.78 -5.45
C ARG A 3 23.55 22.67 -6.51
N ARG A 4 23.52 22.22 -7.76
CA ARG A 4 22.90 23.00 -8.84
C ARG A 4 21.41 23.13 -8.52
N PHE A 5 20.77 24.22 -8.90
CA PHE A 5 19.34 24.46 -8.63
C PHE A 5 18.45 23.29 -9.11
N LYS A 6 18.92 22.57 -10.15
CA LYS A 6 18.31 21.36 -10.71
C LYS A 6 18.36 20.13 -9.79
N ASP A 7 19.27 20.11 -8.82
CA ASP A 7 19.45 19.06 -7.81
C ASP A 7 18.78 19.42 -6.47
N MET A 8 18.17 20.61 -6.38
CA MET A 8 17.47 21.06 -5.18
C MET A 8 16.01 20.60 -5.26
N GLN A 9 15.59 19.72 -4.34
CA GLN A 9 14.21 19.26 -4.27
C GLN A 9 13.24 20.43 -4.07
N THR A 10 12.19 20.49 -4.89
CA THR A 10 11.13 21.49 -4.74
C THR A 10 10.34 21.25 -3.45
N PRO A 11 9.64 22.26 -2.91
CA PRO A 11 8.77 22.08 -1.74
C PRO A 11 7.75 20.95 -1.92
N GLU A 12 7.18 20.78 -3.12
CA GLU A 12 6.24 19.70 -3.41
C GLU A 12 6.92 18.33 -3.34
N GLN A 13 8.14 18.20 -3.85
CA GLN A 13 8.92 16.97 -3.78
C GLN A 13 9.31 16.61 -2.34
N ARG A 14 9.64 17.59 -1.51
CA ARG A 14 9.90 17.37 -0.08
C ARG A 14 8.66 16.90 0.67
N TRP A 15 7.51 17.48 0.33
CA TRP A 15 6.23 17.08 0.93
C TRP A 15 5.83 15.67 0.52
N ALA A 16 5.95 15.32 -0.77
CA ALA A 16 5.71 13.97 -1.26
C ALA A 16 6.64 12.92 -0.62
N ALA A 17 7.93 13.25 -0.44
CA ALA A 17 8.89 12.40 0.25
C ALA A 17 8.56 12.17 1.74
N GLN A 18 7.93 13.13 2.41
CA GLN A 18 7.45 12.97 3.79
C GLN A 18 6.15 12.16 3.88
N GLN A 19 5.32 12.20 2.85
CA GLN A 19 4.03 11.50 2.78
C GLN A 19 4.21 10.00 2.49
N ALA A 20 5.13 9.63 1.59
CA ALA A 20 5.29 8.26 1.12
C ALA A 20 5.56 7.22 2.24
N PRO A 21 6.42 7.47 3.25
CA PRO A 21 6.62 6.53 4.35
C PRO A 21 5.35 6.30 5.19
N ARG A 22 4.54 7.35 5.40
CA ARG A 22 3.27 7.24 6.14
C ARG A 22 2.26 6.38 5.37
N LEU A 23 2.15 6.60 4.05
CA LEU A 23 1.28 5.80 3.18
C LEU A 23 1.70 4.33 3.15
N ARG A 24 3.01 4.05 3.08
CA ARG A 24 3.55 2.68 3.18
C ARG A 24 3.23 2.03 4.54
N GLY A 25 3.35 2.79 5.64
CA GLY A 25 2.98 2.31 6.97
C GLY A 25 1.49 1.95 7.06
N MET A 26 0.61 2.80 6.52
CA MET A 26 -0.83 2.50 6.46
C MET A 26 -1.13 1.29 5.57
N ALA A 27 -0.43 1.14 4.44
CA ALA A 27 -0.56 -0.02 3.56
C ALA A 27 -0.18 -1.31 4.29
N TYR A 28 0.93 -1.31 5.02
CA TYR A 28 1.38 -2.45 5.82
C TYR A 28 0.37 -2.84 6.90
N MET A 29 -0.19 -1.86 7.63
CA MET A 29 -1.21 -2.15 8.64
C MET A 29 -2.48 -2.73 8.02
N ALA A 30 -2.88 -2.24 6.84
CA ALA A 30 -4.03 -2.80 6.11
C ALA A 30 -3.77 -4.23 5.62
N GLU A 31 -2.55 -4.53 5.15
CA GLU A 31 -2.13 -5.88 4.77
C GLU A 31 -2.16 -6.82 5.99
N GLN A 32 -1.57 -6.42 7.12
CA GLN A 32 -1.56 -7.22 8.34
C GLN A 32 -2.97 -7.52 8.86
N GLU A 33 -3.86 -6.53 8.85
CA GLU A 33 -5.25 -6.73 9.26
C GLU A 33 -6.00 -7.63 8.27
N SER A 34 -5.71 -7.52 6.97
CA SER A 34 -6.28 -8.43 5.97
C SER A 34 -5.86 -9.88 6.17
N GLU A 35 -4.61 -10.14 6.58
CA GLU A 35 -4.12 -11.48 6.90
C GLU A 35 -4.84 -12.06 8.13
N ARG A 36 -5.08 -11.25 9.17
CA ARG A 36 -5.88 -11.67 10.34
C ARG A 36 -7.31 -12.04 9.96
N GLN A 37 -7.93 -11.26 9.08
CA GLN A 37 -9.28 -11.56 8.59
C GLN A 37 -9.29 -12.81 7.70
N GLN A 38 -8.26 -13.03 6.89
CA GLN A 38 -8.12 -14.25 6.10
C GLN A 38 -7.96 -15.47 7.01
N MET A 39 -7.11 -15.41 8.04
CA MET A 39 -6.99 -16.48 9.03
C MET A 39 -8.33 -16.78 9.72
N THR A 40 -9.09 -15.73 10.04
CA THR A 40 -10.44 -15.87 10.60
C THR A 40 -11.35 -16.61 9.61
N ALA A 41 -11.35 -16.21 8.33
CA ALA A 41 -12.11 -16.90 7.30
C ALA A 41 -11.73 -18.39 7.18
N ASP A 42 -10.44 -18.70 7.23
CA ASP A 42 -9.93 -20.07 7.12
C ASP A 42 -10.30 -20.94 8.33
N VAL A 43 -10.27 -20.38 9.54
CA VAL A 43 -10.63 -21.09 10.78
C VAL A 43 -12.11 -21.41 10.82
N TYR A 44 -12.97 -20.42 10.53
CA TYR A 44 -14.42 -20.58 10.63
C TYR A 44 -15.05 -21.20 9.37
N GLY A 45 -14.33 -21.22 8.24
CA GLY A 45 -14.80 -21.75 6.95
C GLY A 45 -14.58 -23.25 6.73
N ARG A 46 -13.80 -23.94 7.58
CA ARG A 46 -13.62 -25.40 7.48
C ARG A 46 -14.90 -26.14 7.83
N GLN A 47 -15.50 -26.82 6.85
CA GLN A 47 -16.65 -27.69 7.06
C GLN A 47 -16.32 -28.85 8.01
N GLY A 48 -17.23 -29.15 8.94
CA GLY A 48 -17.15 -30.33 9.82
C GLY A 48 -16.49 -30.11 11.17
N ARG A 49 -16.25 -28.86 11.60
CA ARG A 49 -15.89 -28.55 13.00
C ARG A 49 -17.06 -27.94 13.74
N ASP A 50 -17.19 -28.24 15.04
CA ASP A 50 -18.24 -27.72 15.92
C ASP A 50 -18.23 -26.19 16.07
N TYR A 51 -17.10 -25.55 15.74
CA TYR A 51 -16.93 -24.09 15.74
C TYR A 51 -16.98 -23.47 14.34
N SER A 52 -17.41 -24.21 13.31
CA SER A 52 -17.56 -23.66 11.96
C SER A 52 -18.72 -22.67 11.89
N ASP A 53 -18.44 -21.48 11.36
CA ASP A 53 -19.45 -20.43 11.15
C ASP A 53 -19.25 -19.86 9.75
N PRO A 54 -19.99 -20.38 8.75
CA PRO A 54 -19.89 -19.96 7.37
C PRO A 54 -20.21 -18.47 7.17
N ALA A 55 -21.11 -17.90 7.98
CA ALA A 55 -21.48 -16.50 7.88
C ALA A 55 -20.35 -15.59 8.39
N LYS A 56 -19.72 -15.97 9.49
CA LYS A 56 -18.53 -15.28 10.01
C LYS A 56 -17.35 -15.40 9.06
N ALA A 57 -17.12 -16.59 8.50
CA ALA A 57 -16.06 -16.80 7.52
C ALA A 57 -16.26 -15.93 6.27
N ALA A 58 -17.49 -15.86 5.74
CA ALA A 58 -17.81 -15.04 4.58
C ALA A 58 -17.65 -13.54 4.85
N ARG A 59 -18.01 -13.05 6.05
CA ARG A 59 -17.79 -11.65 6.44
C ARG A 59 -16.30 -11.33 6.56
N ALA A 60 -15.53 -12.20 7.21
CA ALA A 60 -14.09 -12.05 7.37
C ALA A 60 -13.38 -12.05 6.01
N GLN A 61 -13.78 -12.94 5.08
CA GLN A 61 -13.23 -12.97 3.73
C GLN A 61 -13.46 -11.64 2.98
N ARG A 62 -14.69 -11.10 3.01
CA ARG A 62 -15.01 -9.82 2.36
C ARG A 62 -14.20 -8.66 2.96
N GLU A 63 -14.01 -8.66 4.27
CA GLU A 63 -13.22 -7.62 4.93
C GLU A 63 -11.72 -7.76 4.62
N ALA A 64 -11.20 -9.00 4.55
CA ALA A 64 -9.84 -9.26 4.08
C ALA A 64 -9.62 -8.74 2.65
N ASP A 65 -10.56 -8.97 1.75
CA ASP A 65 -10.49 -8.48 0.36
C ASP A 65 -10.53 -6.95 0.28
N ARG A 66 -11.41 -6.32 1.07
CA ARG A 66 -11.48 -4.86 1.18
C ARG A 66 -10.16 -4.27 1.68
N LEU A 67 -9.58 -4.85 2.74
CA LEU A 67 -8.33 -4.39 3.34
C LEU A 67 -7.14 -4.59 2.40
N ARG A 68 -7.08 -5.72 1.68
CA ARG A 68 -6.08 -5.95 0.61
C ARG A 68 -6.17 -4.90 -0.49
N SER A 69 -7.39 -4.60 -0.97
CA SER A 69 -7.59 -3.56 -1.97
C SER A 69 -7.16 -2.18 -1.46
N ARG A 70 -7.44 -1.86 -0.19
CA ARG A 70 -7.02 -0.62 0.45
C ARG A 70 -5.50 -0.53 0.59
N GLY A 71 -4.84 -1.60 1.02
CA GLY A 71 -3.39 -1.68 1.13
C GLY A 71 -2.71 -1.46 -0.23
N LYS A 72 -3.22 -2.12 -1.29
CA LYS A 72 -2.74 -1.91 -2.66
C LYS A 72 -2.88 -0.45 -3.11
N ALA A 73 -4.05 0.16 -2.90
CA ALA A 73 -4.27 1.56 -3.27
C ALA A 73 -3.32 2.52 -2.54
N LEU A 74 -3.05 2.28 -1.26
CA LEU A 74 -2.10 3.06 -0.45
C LEU A 74 -0.65 2.86 -0.89
N ARG A 75 -0.28 1.64 -1.31
CA ARG A 75 1.04 1.36 -1.86
C ARG A 75 1.20 2.05 -3.22
N ASP A 76 0.19 1.98 -4.08
CA ASP A 76 0.19 2.63 -5.39
C ASP A 76 0.29 4.16 -5.27
N THR A 77 -0.41 4.78 -4.31
CA THR A 77 -0.28 6.22 -4.05
C THR A 77 1.09 6.59 -3.50
N ALA A 78 1.67 5.77 -2.60
CA ALA A 78 3.04 5.98 -2.13
C ALA A 78 4.06 5.89 -3.28
N SER A 79 3.93 4.89 -4.16
CA SER A 79 4.79 4.73 -5.33
C SER A 79 4.67 5.89 -6.33
N ARG A 80 3.45 6.43 -6.53
CA ARG A 80 3.25 7.64 -7.35
C ARG A 80 3.93 8.86 -6.73
N ALA A 81 3.75 9.07 -5.43
CA ALA A 81 4.39 10.16 -4.71
C ALA A 81 5.93 10.09 -4.81
N GLU A 82 6.53 8.91 -4.71
CA GLU A 82 7.98 8.72 -4.90
C GLU A 82 8.44 8.94 -6.34
N ALA A 83 7.62 8.52 -7.32
CA ALA A 83 7.91 8.71 -8.73
C ALA A 83 7.88 10.20 -9.15
N GLU A 84 7.08 11.03 -8.50
CA GLU A 84 7.06 12.49 -8.69
C GLU A 84 8.30 13.18 -8.11
N VAL A 85 8.89 12.61 -7.06
CA VAL A 85 10.14 13.10 -6.44
C VAL A 85 11.35 12.81 -7.34
N THR A 86 11.31 11.72 -8.10
CA THR A 86 12.44 11.32 -8.97
C THR A 86 12.23 11.91 -10.36
N PRO A 87 12.98 12.95 -10.78
CA PRO A 87 12.82 13.50 -12.12
C PRO A 87 13.10 12.41 -13.15
N LYS A 88 12.07 12.01 -13.92
CA LYS A 88 12.24 11.08 -15.03
C LYS A 88 13.34 11.64 -15.92
N ARG A 89 14.48 10.93 -16.02
CA ARG A 89 15.50 11.24 -17.01
C ARG A 89 14.78 11.29 -18.35
N ARG A 90 14.63 12.48 -18.94
CA ARG A 90 14.23 12.62 -20.34
C ARG A 90 15.20 11.74 -21.10
N ARG A 91 14.70 10.64 -21.67
CA ARG A 91 15.41 9.81 -22.65
C ARG A 91 15.91 10.81 -23.69
N GLY A 92 17.21 11.10 -23.69
CA GLY A 92 17.79 12.08 -24.60
C GLY A 92 17.50 11.61 -26.02
N TRP A 93 16.78 12.43 -26.79
CA TRP A 93 16.66 12.30 -28.24
C TRP A 93 17.85 13.00 -28.93
N PHE A 94 19.05 12.81 -28.40
CA PHE A 94 20.34 13.25 -28.95
C PHE A 94 21.24 12.01 -28.79
N ARG A 95 21.60 11.25 -29.84
CA ARG A 95 22.55 11.62 -30.91
C ARG A 95 23.65 12.55 -30.41
#